data_AF-A0A1H0N7Z2-F1
#
_entry.id   AF-A0A1H0N7Z2-F1
#
_cell.length_a   1.000
_cell.length_b   1.000
_cell.length_c   1.000
_cell.angle_alpha   90.00
_cell.angle_beta   90.00
_cell.angle_gamma   90.00
#
_symmetry.space_group_name_H-M   'P 1'
#
loop_
_entity.id
_entity.type
_entity.pdbx_description
1 polymer ?
#
loop_
_entity_poly.entity_id
_entity_poly.type
_entity_poly.pdbx_seq_one_letter_code
_entity_poly.pdbx_strand_id
1 'polypeptide(L)'
;MVRPTLSVVPEDAGVSASYGGQDIEAGRPAITTLLRDSEWTVRAVCAGADPDALFVTGAAQRDAAKICQACPVRLECLADALDNQIEYGVWGGMTERQRRAVLKKSPEVTSWRPLLEEARASATAEAAS
;
A
#
# COMPACT_ATOMS: atom_id res chain seq x y z
N MET A 1 -64.69 24.59 -22.70
CA MET A 1 -64.55 24.92 -21.26
C MET A 1 -64.43 23.64 -20.45
N VAL A 2 -63.21 23.13 -20.27
CA VAL A 2 -62.75 22.24 -19.18
C VAL A 2 -61.24 22.54 -19.05
N ARG A 3 -60.76 22.88 -17.85
CA ARG A 3 -59.39 23.36 -17.56
C ARG A 3 -58.38 22.20 -17.53
N PRO A 4 -57.08 22.48 -17.63
CA PRO A 4 -56.23 22.04 -16.52
C PRO A 4 -55.23 23.08 -16.04
N THR A 5 -55.09 23.06 -14.71
CA THR A 5 -54.19 23.79 -13.84
C THR A 5 -52.74 23.40 -14.11
N LEU A 6 -51.87 24.35 -14.45
CA LEU A 6 -50.43 24.13 -14.40
C LEU A 6 -49.92 24.54 -13.01
N SER A 7 -49.73 23.55 -12.15
CA SER A 7 -49.06 23.72 -10.86
C SER A 7 -47.58 23.96 -11.07
N VAL A 8 -47.08 25.01 -10.44
CA VAL A 8 -45.66 25.33 -10.25
C VAL A 8 -45.02 24.26 -9.36
N VAL A 9 -43.84 23.75 -9.73
CA VAL A 9 -42.99 22.91 -8.86
C VAL A 9 -41.63 23.61 -8.69
N PRO A 10 -41.13 23.77 -7.44
CA PRO A 10 -39.86 24.43 -7.16
C PRO A 10 -38.63 23.54 -7.39
N GLU A 11 -37.56 24.15 -7.92
CA GLU A 11 -36.21 23.61 -8.03
C GLU A 11 -35.47 23.73 -6.69
N ASP A 12 -35.57 22.72 -5.84
CA ASP A 12 -34.63 22.51 -4.73
C ASP A 12 -34.54 21.00 -4.44
N ALA A 13 -33.92 20.27 -5.36
CA ALA A 13 -33.54 18.89 -5.14
C ALA A 13 -32.20 18.86 -4.40
N GLY A 14 -32.27 18.98 -3.07
CA GLY A 14 -31.22 18.48 -2.19
C GLY A 14 -30.95 17.02 -2.51
N VAL A 15 -29.67 16.67 -2.72
CA VAL A 15 -29.26 15.29 -2.98
C VAL A 15 -29.39 14.49 -1.68
N SER A 16 -30.57 13.95 -1.41
CA SER A 16 -30.77 12.92 -0.39
C SER A 16 -30.36 11.58 -0.98
N ALA A 17 -29.08 11.23 -0.86
CA ALA A 17 -28.64 9.85 -1.08
C ALA A 17 -28.87 9.06 0.21
N SER A 18 -30.10 8.59 0.40
CA SER A 18 -30.40 7.52 1.35
C SER A 18 -29.82 6.23 0.77
N TYR A 19 -28.62 5.83 1.19
CA TYR A 19 -28.18 4.46 0.98
C TYR A 19 -28.93 3.57 1.97
N GLY A 20 -30.04 3.03 1.49
CA GLY A 20 -30.80 1.98 2.17
C GLY A 20 -29.89 0.81 2.53
N GLY A 21 -30.13 0.24 3.71
CA GLY A 21 -29.42 -0.95 4.18
C GLY A 21 -29.78 -2.22 3.41
N GLN A 22 -29.06 -3.29 3.80
CA GLN A 22 -29.14 -4.70 3.39
C GLN A 22 -28.27 -5.01 2.17
N ASP A 23 -27.23 -5.86 2.22
CA ASP A 23 -26.96 -7.03 3.06
C ASP A 23 -25.47 -7.08 3.45
N ILE A 24 -25.16 -7.30 4.74
CA ILE A 24 -23.78 -7.60 5.18
C ILE A 24 -23.60 -9.11 5.04
N GLU A 25 -23.26 -9.57 3.83
CA GLU A 25 -22.65 -10.89 3.67
C GLU A 25 -21.32 -10.90 4.44
N ALA A 26 -21.15 -11.91 5.28
CA ALA A 26 -19.96 -12.16 6.08
C ALA A 26 -18.72 -12.32 5.18
N GLY A 27 -18.06 -11.20 4.86
CA GLY A 27 -16.89 -11.23 3.98
C GLY A 27 -16.35 -9.87 3.53
N ARG A 28 -17.10 -8.77 3.64
CA ARG A 28 -16.57 -7.45 3.24
C ARG A 28 -15.82 -6.79 4.40
N PRO A 29 -14.49 -6.58 4.32
CA PRO A 29 -13.77 -5.91 5.39
C PRO A 29 -14.29 -4.48 5.57
N ALA A 30 -14.35 -4.01 6.82
CA ALA A 30 -14.68 -2.63 7.13
C ALA A 30 -13.68 -1.70 6.43
N ILE A 31 -14.13 -0.54 5.94
CA ILE A 31 -13.25 0.47 5.30
C ILE A 31 -12.05 0.82 6.20
N THR A 32 -12.26 0.81 7.52
CA THR A 32 -11.19 1.01 8.53
C THR A 32 -10.09 -0.06 8.47
N THR A 33 -10.41 -1.31 8.12
CA THR A 33 -9.41 -2.39 8.01
C THR A 33 -8.49 -2.16 6.81
N LEU A 34 -9.05 -1.77 5.66
CA LEU A 34 -8.27 -1.47 4.45
C LEU A 34 -7.33 -0.27 4.64
N LEU A 35 -7.73 0.71 5.45
CA LEU A 35 -6.91 1.89 5.75
C LEU A 35 -5.73 1.59 6.70
N ARG A 36 -5.85 0.58 7.58
CA ARG A 36 -4.79 0.21 8.54
C ARG A 36 -3.56 -0.40 7.87
N ASP A 37 -3.75 -1.15 6.78
CA ASP A 37 -2.63 -1.76 6.04
C ASP A 37 -1.70 -0.73 5.41
N SER A 38 -2.15 0.52 5.24
CA SER A 38 -1.36 1.62 4.65
C SER A 38 -0.72 2.55 5.69
N GLU A 39 -0.98 2.40 6.99
CA GLU A 39 -0.44 3.31 8.04
C GLU A 39 1.09 3.28 8.15
N TRP A 40 1.76 2.28 7.58
CA TRP A 40 3.22 2.28 7.54
C TRP A 40 3.77 3.29 6.53
N THR A 41 3.05 3.59 5.45
CA THR A 41 3.51 4.48 4.37
C THR A 41 3.77 5.90 4.86
N VAL A 42 2.95 6.41 5.78
CA VAL A 42 3.10 7.76 6.38
C VAL A 42 4.34 7.88 7.26
N ARG A 43 4.92 6.76 7.71
CA ARG A 43 6.17 6.72 8.50
C ARG A 43 7.42 6.54 7.63
N ALA A 44 7.27 6.44 6.30
CA ALA A 44 8.39 6.23 5.40
C ALA A 44 9.23 7.50 5.25
N VAL A 45 10.54 7.39 5.47
CA VAL A 45 11.49 8.52 5.33
C VAL A 45 11.48 9.08 3.91
N CYS A 46 11.33 8.22 2.90
CA CYS A 46 11.30 8.64 1.50
C CYS A 46 10.02 9.38 1.09
N ALA A 47 8.96 9.39 1.92
CA ALA A 47 7.73 10.13 1.61
C ALA A 47 7.95 11.66 1.55
N GLY A 48 9.02 12.17 2.17
CA GLY A 48 9.41 13.58 2.08
C GLY A 48 10.42 13.89 0.96
N ALA A 49 10.84 12.89 0.17
CA ALA A 49 11.75 13.08 -0.96
C ALA A 49 10.98 13.29 -2.27
N ASP A 50 11.71 13.67 -3.32
CA ASP A 50 11.17 13.69 -4.68
C ASP A 50 10.68 12.27 -5.07
N PRO A 51 9.42 12.08 -5.48
CA PRO A 51 8.90 10.79 -5.91
C PRO A 51 9.77 10.13 -6.99
N ASP A 52 10.30 10.90 -7.93
CA ASP A 52 11.08 10.38 -9.06
C ASP A 52 12.44 9.81 -8.63
N ALA A 53 12.93 10.20 -7.45
CA ALA A 53 14.19 9.70 -6.91
C ALA A 53 14.15 8.19 -6.60
N LEU A 54 12.97 7.60 -6.38
CA LEU A 54 12.80 6.16 -6.12
C LEU A 54 12.57 5.34 -7.39
N PHE A 55 12.16 5.96 -8.49
CA PHE A 55 11.82 5.30 -9.76
C PHE A 55 12.92 5.41 -10.82
N VAL A 56 14.16 5.68 -10.40
CA VAL A 56 15.35 5.66 -11.26
C VAL A 56 15.67 4.26 -11.79
N THR A 57 16.49 4.17 -12.84
CA THR A 57 16.83 2.90 -13.50
C THR A 57 18.32 2.54 -13.38
N GLY A 58 18.65 1.28 -13.64
CA GLY A 58 20.03 0.81 -13.76
C GLY A 58 20.87 1.01 -12.50
N ALA A 59 22.05 1.62 -12.65
CA ALA A 59 22.99 1.82 -11.55
C ALA A 59 22.46 2.79 -10.48
N ALA A 60 21.63 3.77 -10.87
CA ALA A 60 21.10 4.79 -9.97
C ALA A 60 20.18 4.21 -8.88
N GLN A 61 19.58 3.04 -9.10
CA GLN A 61 18.78 2.34 -8.09
C GLN A 61 19.58 1.98 -6.84
N ARG A 62 20.90 1.78 -6.98
CA ARG A 62 21.77 1.49 -5.83
C ARG A 62 21.94 2.71 -4.92
N ASP A 63 21.95 3.90 -5.50
CA ASP A 63 22.04 5.13 -4.72
C ASP A 63 20.71 5.48 -4.08
N ALA A 64 19.60 5.33 -4.82
CA ALA A 64 18.25 5.48 -4.26
C ALA A 64 17.98 4.50 -3.10
N ALA A 65 18.47 3.25 -3.18
CA ALA A 65 18.35 2.26 -2.10
C ALA A 65 19.01 2.69 -0.78
N LYS A 66 19.95 3.63 -0.80
CA LYS A 66 20.58 4.16 0.42
C LYS A 66 19.59 4.95 1.27
N ILE A 67 18.64 5.64 0.65
CA ILE A 67 17.58 6.42 1.35
C ILE A 67 16.82 5.50 2.31
N CYS A 68 16.59 4.25 1.88
CA CYS A 68 15.85 3.29 2.68
C CYS A 68 16.61 2.83 3.92
N GLN A 69 17.94 2.94 4.02
CA GLN A 69 18.74 2.24 5.04
C GLN A 69 18.30 2.49 6.49
N ALA A 70 17.98 3.73 6.83
CA ALA A 70 17.53 4.16 8.16
C ALA A 70 15.99 4.26 8.28
N CYS A 71 15.24 3.86 7.25
CA CYS A 71 13.79 3.98 7.25
C CYS A 71 13.18 2.93 8.20
N PRO A 72 12.33 3.33 9.17
CA PRO A 72 11.79 2.42 10.18
C PRO A 72 10.82 1.39 9.60
N VAL A 73 10.23 1.70 8.43
CA VAL A 73 9.23 0.87 7.75
C VAL A 73 9.79 0.08 6.58
N ARG A 74 11.11 -0.16 6.55
CA ARG A 74 11.77 -0.90 5.45
C ARG A 74 11.16 -2.26 5.18
N LEU A 75 10.83 -3.00 6.24
CA LEU A 75 10.34 -4.37 6.09
C LEU A 75 8.91 -4.39 5.59
N GLU A 76 8.06 -3.52 6.14
CA GLU A 76 6.69 -3.32 5.68
C GLU A 76 6.68 -2.95 4.20
N CYS A 77 7.52 -1.99 3.81
CA CYS A 77 7.69 -1.55 2.43
C CYS A 77 8.19 -2.67 1.51
N LEU A 78 9.14 -3.49 1.97
CA LEU A 78 9.66 -4.59 1.18
C LEU A 78 8.64 -5.71 1.02
N ALA A 79 7.95 -6.07 2.10
CA ALA A 79 6.93 -7.10 2.10
C ALA A 79 5.82 -6.76 1.10
N ASP A 80 5.30 -5.53 1.19
CA ASP A 80 4.24 -5.05 0.31
C ASP A 80 4.68 -5.08 -1.17
N ALA A 81 5.92 -4.70 -1.46
CA ALA A 81 6.47 -4.76 -2.81
C ALA A 81 6.64 -6.20 -3.35
N LEU A 82 6.93 -7.16 -2.49
CA LEU A 82 7.08 -8.56 -2.87
C LEU A 82 5.72 -9.26 -2.99
N ASP A 83 4.82 -9.04 -2.04
CA ASP A 83 3.44 -9.57 -2.04
C ASP A 83 2.67 -9.10 -3.28
N ASN A 84 2.78 -7.81 -3.63
CA ASN A 84 2.14 -7.24 -4.82
C ASN A 84 2.98 -7.34 -6.10
N GLN A 85 4.16 -8.00 -6.05
CA GLN A 85 5.07 -8.18 -7.17
C GLN A 85 5.40 -6.86 -7.92
N ILE A 86 5.62 -5.77 -7.19
CA ILE A 86 5.86 -4.45 -7.78
C ILE A 86 7.13 -4.46 -8.63
N GLU A 87 6.96 -4.17 -9.92
CA GLU A 87 8.00 -4.36 -10.93
C GLU A 87 9.06 -3.26 -10.94
N TYR A 88 8.69 -2.03 -10.58
CA TYR A 88 9.52 -0.84 -10.78
C TYR A 88 9.97 -0.16 -9.48
N GLY A 89 11.09 0.55 -9.57
CA GLY A 89 11.61 1.41 -8.51
C GLY A 89 12.25 0.66 -7.35
N VAL A 90 12.65 1.43 -6.34
CA VAL A 90 13.33 0.95 -5.13
C VAL A 90 12.34 0.84 -3.97
N TRP A 91 12.29 -0.34 -3.35
CA TRP A 91 11.36 -0.66 -2.26
C TRP A 91 12.11 -1.35 -1.13
N GLY A 92 11.95 -0.86 0.10
CA GLY A 92 12.58 -1.44 1.30
C GLY A 92 14.12 -1.50 1.27
N GLY A 93 14.76 -0.75 0.37
CA GLY A 93 16.21 -0.80 0.12
C GLY A 93 16.64 -1.87 -0.89
N MET A 94 15.71 -2.47 -1.63
CA MET A 94 15.99 -3.43 -2.70
C MET A 94 15.66 -2.85 -4.07
N THR A 95 16.55 -3.09 -5.02
CA THR A 95 16.35 -2.79 -6.44
C THR A 95 15.40 -3.80 -7.09
N GLU A 96 14.84 -3.44 -8.24
CA GLU A 96 13.94 -4.32 -9.00
C GLU A 96 14.57 -5.69 -9.28
N ARG A 97 15.86 -5.69 -9.66
CA ARG A 97 16.60 -6.92 -9.98
C ARG A 97 16.75 -7.80 -8.74
N GLN A 98 16.97 -7.20 -7.58
CA GLN A 98 17.09 -7.95 -6.32
C GLN A 98 15.75 -8.55 -5.91
N ARG A 99 14.65 -7.79 -6.01
CA ARG A 99 13.30 -8.31 -5.71
C ARG A 99 12.90 -9.45 -6.63
N ARG A 100 13.13 -9.31 -7.94
CA ARG A 100 12.90 -10.39 -8.92
C ARG A 100 13.70 -11.64 -8.60
N ALA A 101 14.94 -11.50 -8.13
CA ALA A 101 15.76 -12.64 -7.72
C ALA A 101 15.20 -13.34 -6.47
N VAL A 102 14.60 -12.60 -5.54
CA VAL A 102 13.92 -13.16 -4.35
C VAL A 102 12.67 -13.93 -4.77
N LEU A 103 11.77 -13.31 -5.54
CA LEU A 103 10.54 -13.95 -6.02
C LEU A 103 10.83 -15.22 -6.83
N LYS A 104 11.90 -15.22 -7.63
CA LYS A 104 12.32 -16.41 -8.39
C LYS A 104 12.83 -17.55 -7.51
N LYS A 105 13.43 -17.24 -6.36
CA LYS A 105 14.00 -18.24 -5.44
C LYS A 105 12.95 -18.85 -4.50
N SER A 106 11.85 -18.15 -4.25
CA SER A 106 10.81 -18.54 -3.29
C SER A 106 9.41 -18.42 -3.91
N PRO A 107 9.11 -19.18 -4.98
CA PRO A 107 7.80 -19.14 -5.65
C PRO A 107 6.64 -19.61 -4.77
N GLU A 108 6.93 -20.35 -3.69
CA GLU A 108 5.95 -20.89 -2.75
C GLU A 108 5.46 -19.87 -1.71
N VAL A 109 6.16 -18.74 -1.54
CA VAL A 109 5.84 -17.76 -0.50
C VAL A 109 4.66 -16.88 -0.96
N THR A 110 3.54 -16.98 -0.25
CA THR A 110 2.32 -16.18 -0.51
C THR A 110 2.21 -14.93 0.36
N SER A 111 2.95 -14.86 1.47
CA SER A 111 2.99 -13.68 2.34
C SER A 111 4.40 -13.46 2.85
N TRP A 112 5.00 -12.32 2.48
CA TRP A 112 6.38 -11.97 2.79
C TRP A 112 6.55 -11.33 4.15
N ARG A 113 5.50 -10.67 4.67
CA ARG A 113 5.60 -9.90 5.90
C ARG A 113 6.01 -10.72 7.13
N PRO A 114 5.38 -11.87 7.45
CA PRO A 114 5.78 -12.66 8.61
C PRO A 114 7.21 -13.17 8.52
N LEU A 115 7.62 -13.62 7.32
CA LEU A 115 8.97 -14.16 7.08
C LEU A 115 10.06 -13.09 7.27
N LEU A 116 9.80 -11.87 6.79
CA LEU A 116 10.74 -10.75 6.94
C LEU A 116 10.82 -10.24 8.39
N GLU A 117 9.69 -10.21 9.10
CA GLU A 117 9.64 -9.84 10.52
C GLU A 117 10.39 -10.87 11.38
N GLU A 118 10.22 -12.16 11.13
CA GLU A 118 10.95 -13.24 11.81
C GLU A 118 12.45 -13.19 11.51
N ALA A 119 12.82 -13.02 10.24
CA ALA A 119 14.23 -12.87 9.85
C ALA A 119 14.90 -11.67 10.55
N ARG A 120 14.20 -10.54 10.70
CA ARG A 120 14.70 -9.39 11.47
C ARG A 120 14.80 -9.69 12.94
N ALA A 121 13.80 -10.32 13.54
CA ALA A 121 13.81 -10.67 14.96
C ALA A 121 15.03 -11.55 15.29
N SER A 122 15.28 -12.57 14.46
CA SER A 122 16.46 -13.45 14.57
C SER A 122 17.77 -12.67 14.44
N ALA A 123 17.90 -11.82 13.42
CA ALA A 123 19.11 -11.00 13.23
C ALA A 123 19.36 -10.04 14.42
N THR A 124 18.31 -9.46 15.00
CA THR A 124 18.45 -8.61 16.19
C THR A 124 18.83 -9.40 17.44
N ALA A 125 18.34 -10.63 17.60
CA ALA A 125 18.69 -11.51 18.71
C ALA A 125 20.16 -11.97 18.62
N GLU A 126 20.62 -12.32 17.42
CA GLU A 126 22.03 -12.64 17.15
C GLU A 126 22.96 -11.46 17.45
N ALA A 127 22.59 -10.25 17.04
CA ALA A 127 23.40 -9.05 17.27
C ALA A 127 23.45 -8.59 18.75
N ALA A 128 22.48 -9.00 19.56
CA ALA A 128 22.43 -8.70 20.99
C ALA A 128 23.16 -9.74 21.87
N SER A 129 23.66 -10.83 21.26
CA SER A 129 24.45 -11.88 21.91
C SER A 129 25.94 -11.62 21.77
#